data_AF-A0A1F8TNL3-F1
#
_entry.id   AF-A0A1F8TNL3-F1
#
_cell.length_a   1.000
_cell.length_b   1.000
_cell.length_c   1.000
_cell.angle_alpha   90.00
_cell.angle_beta   90.00
_cell.angle_gamma   90.00
#
_symmetry.space_group_name_H-M   'P 1'
#
loop_
_entity.id
_entity.type
_entity.pdbx_description
1 polymer ?
#
loop_
_entity_poly.entity_id
_entity_poly.type
_entity_poly.pdbx_seq_one_letter_code
_entity_poly.pdbx_strand_id
1 'polypeptide(L)' 'MLKHGAGVVTTRNHVRFIVTEYGIAELYGKTIRQRAQALINIAHPEFREELTRQAKELHYL' A
#
# COMPACT_ATOMS: atom_id res chain seq x y z
N MET A 1 -7.50 -1.68 -6.06
CA MET A 1 -8.69 -1.77 -5.17
C MET A 1 -8.79 -3.16 -4.58
N LEU A 2 -9.41 -3.33 -3.39
CA LEU A 2 -9.71 -4.67 -2.85
C LEU A 2 -10.76 -5.37 -3.72
N LYS A 3 -10.77 -6.71 -3.72
CA LYS A 3 -11.79 -7.50 -4.43
C LYS A 3 -13.18 -7.18 -3.89
N HIS A 4 -14.19 -7.16 -4.75
CA HIS A 4 -15.57 -6.94 -4.33
C HIS A 4 -16.00 -8.03 -3.33
N GLY A 5 -16.61 -7.62 -2.22
CA GLY A 5 -16.98 -8.52 -1.11
C GLY A 5 -15.83 -8.97 -0.19
N ALA A 6 -14.60 -8.46 -0.37
CA ALA A 6 -13.50 -8.78 0.52
C ALA A 6 -13.74 -8.27 1.96
N GLY A 7 -13.72 -9.17 2.94
CA GLY A 7 -13.83 -8.83 4.35
C GLY A 7 -12.58 -8.10 4.86
N VAL A 8 -12.77 -6.95 5.51
CA VAL A 8 -11.67 -6.17 6.11
C VAL A 8 -11.56 -6.51 7.59
N VAL A 9 -10.56 -7.31 7.96
CA VAL A 9 -10.30 -7.70 9.36
C VAL A 9 -9.43 -6.65 10.06
N THR A 10 -8.31 -6.26 9.44
CA THR A 10 -7.42 -5.21 9.95
C THR A 10 -7.69 -3.92 9.18
N THR A 11 -8.29 -2.93 9.86
CA THR A 11 -8.60 -1.63 9.26
C THR A 11 -7.34 -0.82 8.96
N ARG A 12 -7.46 0.19 8.10
CA ARG A 12 -6.35 1.12 7.78
C ARG A 12 -5.76 1.84 9.02
N ASN A 13 -6.56 2.00 10.07
CA ASN A 13 -6.17 2.67 11.31
C ASN A 13 -5.42 1.73 12.27
N HIS A 14 -5.64 0.41 12.17
CA HIS A 14 -4.99 -0.58 13.06
C HIS A 14 -3.61 -0.99 12.57
N VAL A 15 -3.37 -0.99 11.25
CA VAL A 15 -2.11 -1.49 10.70
C VAL A 15 -0.93 -0.58 11.07
N ARG A 16 0.15 -1.20 11.58
CA ARG A 16 1.41 -0.52 11.90
C ARG A 16 2.53 -0.89 10.93
N PHE A 17 2.78 -2.18 10.74
CA PHE A 17 3.83 -2.67 9.84
C PHE A 17 3.26 -3.65 8.83
N ILE A 18 3.75 -3.56 7.60
CA ILE A 18 3.58 -4.56 6.56
C ILE A 18 4.97 -4.98 6.10
N VAL A 19 5.21 -6.29 6.03
CA VAL A 19 6.52 -6.87 5.70
C VAL A 19 6.36 -7.80 4.51
N THR A 20 7.30 -7.71 3.59
CA THR A 20 7.48 -8.61 2.44
C THR A 20 8.95 -9.01 2.36
N GLU A 21 9.28 -9.92 1.44
CA GLU A 21 10.65 -10.27 1.07
C GLU A 21 11.46 -9.09 0.52
N TYR A 22 10.80 -7.99 0.13
CA TYR A 22 11.42 -6.78 -0.40
C TYR A 22 11.59 -5.66 0.63
N GLY A 23 11.14 -5.85 1.88
CA GLY A 23 11.37 -4.91 2.98
C GLY A 23 10.18 -4.69 3.91
N ILE A 24 10.24 -3.60 4.66
CA ILE A 24 9.28 -3.25 5.71
C ILE A 24 8.65 -1.88 5.41
N ALA A 25 7.32 -1.81 5.42
CA ALA A 25 6.55 -0.57 5.39
C ALA A 25 5.88 -0.33 6.74
N GLU A 26 6.40 0.63 7.50
CA GLU A 26 5.68 1.21 8.63
C GLU A 26 4.62 2.19 8.10
N LEU A 27 3.38 2.12 8.59
CA LEU A 27 2.24 2.91 8.13
C LEU A 27 1.57 3.74 9.22
N TYR A 28 2.02 3.61 10.48
CA TYR A 28 1.45 4.36 11.61
C TYR A 28 1.71 5.86 11.44
N GLY A 29 0.67 6.68 11.62
CA GLY A 29 0.76 8.14 11.46
C GLY A 29 0.99 8.65 10.02
N LYS A 30 1.07 7.77 9.02
CA LYS A 30 1.37 8.16 7.64
C LYS A 30 0.12 8.59 6.86
N THR A 31 0.29 9.60 6.00
CA THR A 31 -0.76 10.03 5.05
C THR A 31 -1.02 8.98 3.99
N ILE A 32 -2.15 9.06 3.27
CA ILE A 32 -2.47 8.13 2.18
C ILE A 32 -1.33 8.07 1.15
N ARG A 33 -0.76 9.22 0.79
CA ARG A 33 0.37 9.33 -0.13
C ARG A 33 1.62 8.61 0.36
N GLN A 34 2.00 8.85 1.61
CA GLN A 34 3.15 8.19 2.23
C GLN A 34 2.95 6.68 2.33
N ARG A 35 1.72 6.24 2.63
CA ARG A 35 1.37 4.80 2.72
C ARG A 35 1.43 4.12 1.36
N ALA A 36 0.85 4.75 0.33
CA ALA A 36 0.89 4.25 -1.04
C ALA A 36 2.34 4.07 -1.51
N GLN A 37 3.19 5.11 -1.33
CA GLN A 37 4.60 5.03 -1.69
C GLN A 37 5.34 3.94 -0.91
N ALA A 38 5.14 3.84 0.41
CA ALA A 38 5.79 2.82 1.24
C ALA A 38 5.40 1.39 0.81
N LEU A 39 4.12 1.16 0.49
CA LEU A 39 3.63 -0.13 0.03
C LEU A 39 4.18 -0.50 -1.35
N ILE A 40 4.23 0.45 -2.29
CA ILE A 40 4.81 0.23 -3.62
C ILE A 40 6.30 -0.13 -3.50
N ASN A 41 7.04 0.52 -2.60
CA ASN A 41 8.46 0.27 -2.42
C ASN A 41 8.79 -1.15 -1.91
N ILE A 42 7.87 -1.79 -1.19
CA ILE A 42 8.01 -3.17 -0.70
C ILE A 42 7.25 -4.19 -1.54
N ALA A 43 6.63 -3.78 -2.65
CA ALA A 43 5.99 -4.70 -3.59
C ALA A 43 7.04 -5.38 -4.50
N HIS A 44 6.65 -6.50 -5.11
CA HIS A 44 7.46 -7.20 -6.12
C HIS A 44 7.87 -6.22 -7.24
N PRO A 45 9.15 -6.19 -7.66
CA PRO A 45 9.67 -5.20 -8.61
C PRO A 45 8.85 -5.07 -9.90
N GLU A 46 8.40 -6.19 -10.45
CA GLU A 46 7.60 -6.23 -11.70
C GLU A 46 6.27 -5.46 -11.62
N PHE A 47 5.68 -5.29 -10.42
CA PHE A 47 4.39 -4.61 -10.27
C PHE A 47 4.51 -3.14 -9.86
N ARG A 48 5.71 -2.64 -9.54
CA ARG A 48 5.87 -1.29 -8.96
C ARG A 48 5.43 -0.18 -9.90
N GLU A 49 5.73 -0.32 -11.18
CA GLU A 49 5.33 0.66 -12.20
C GLU A 49 3.79 0.74 -12.32
N GLU A 50 3.14 -0.42 -12.46
CA GLU A 50 1.69 -0.51 -12.58
C GLU A 50 0.98 0.01 -11.32
N LEU A 51 1.47 -0.36 -10.13
CA LEU A 51 0.92 0.16 -8.86
C LEU A 51 1.11 1.68 -8.72
N THR A 52 2.23 2.21 -9.22
CA THR A 52 2.48 3.67 -9.23
C THR A 52 1.51 4.39 -10.16
N ARG A 53 1.27 3.83 -11.35
CA ARG A 53 0.29 4.37 -12.31
C ARG A 53 -1.12 4.39 -11.70
N GLN A 54 -1.57 3.26 -11.16
CA GLN A 54 -2.88 3.17 -10.49
C GLN A 54 -2.99 4.15 -9.31
N ALA A 55 -1.93 4.33 -8.52
CA ALA A 55 -1.94 5.26 -7.40
C ALA A 55 -2.08 6.73 -7.85
N LYS A 56 -1.50 7.12 -9.00
CA LYS A 56 -1.70 8.45 -9.59
C LYS A 56 -3.14 8.65 -10.10
N GLU A 57 -3.71 7.64 -10.75
CA GLU A 57 -5.09 7.66 -11.23
C GLU A 57 -6.11 7.79 -10.09
N LEU A 58 -5.80 7.20 -8.93
CA LEU A 58 -6.60 7.32 -7.71
C LEU A 58 -6.27 8.58 -6.88
N HIS A 59 -5.37 9.45 -7.36
CA HIS A 59 -4.90 10.65 -6.66
C HIS A 59 -4.28 10.37 -5.29
N TYR A 60 -3.63 9.21 -5.14
CA TYR A 60 -2.87 8.86 -3.95
C TYR A 60 -1.40 9.30 -4.05
N LEU A 61 -0.86 9.44 -5.27
CA LEU A 61 0.48 9.98 -5.55
C LEU A 61 0.38 11.22 -6.44
#